data_AF-A0A7R7DKZ5-F1
#
_entry.id   AF-A0A7R7DKZ5-F1
#
_cell.length_a   1.000
_cell.length_b   1.000
_cell.length_c   1.000
_cell.angle_alpha   90.00
_cell.angle_beta   90.00
_cell.angle_gamma   90.00
#
_symmetry.space_group_name_H-M   'P 1'
#
loop_
_entity.id
_entity.type
_entity.pdbx_description
1 polymer ?
#
loop_
_entity_poly.entity_id
_entity_poly.type
_entity_poly.pdbx_seq_one_letter_code
_entity_poly.pdbx_strand_id
1 'polypeptide(L)'
;MVQPFVRPGTPNLADYRAARRDFTWSQARGWLDGLPGGRGLNLAYEAVDRHAAPLRDKAAIRFVRSDTEISELTYGELAEATSRFANLLAELGVGAGERVCTYLTPRPALYVAALGTMKRGAVYTPLFPRSGPNRSRSACR
;
A
#
# COMPACT_ATOMS: atom_id res chain seq x y z
N MET A 1 25.89 5.04 19.10
CA MET A 1 26.21 5.82 17.88
C MET A 1 25.47 5.16 16.73
N VAL A 2 24.30 5.67 16.34
CA VAL A 2 23.48 5.11 15.25
C VAL A 2 24.04 5.68 13.95
N GLN A 3 24.66 4.83 13.12
CA GLN A 3 25.11 5.21 11.79
C GLN A 3 23.90 5.66 10.94
N PRO A 4 23.96 6.79 10.23
CA PRO A 4 22.87 7.20 9.36
C PRO A 4 22.70 6.15 8.25
N PHE A 5 21.50 5.57 8.17
CA PHE A 5 21.10 4.66 7.09
C PHE A 5 20.83 5.47 5.81
N VAL A 6 21.84 6.15 5.28
CA VAL A 6 21.78 6.75 3.95
C VAL A 6 22.40 5.74 3.00
N ARG A 7 21.54 5.04 2.24
CA ARG A 7 22.04 4.17 1.17
C ARG A 7 22.76 5.05 0.14
N PRO A 8 23.97 4.67 -0.32
CA PRO A 8 24.61 5.37 -1.43
C PRO A 8 23.71 5.25 -2.67
N GLY A 9 23.39 6.38 -3.30
CA GLY A 9 22.55 6.45 -4.49
C GLY A 9 22.18 7.88 -4.85
N THR A 10 21.81 8.11 -6.10
CA THR A 10 21.28 9.41 -6.54
C THR A 10 19.96 9.68 -5.81
N PRO A 11 19.83 10.80 -5.07
CA PRO A 11 18.56 11.13 -4.44
C PRO A 11 17.48 11.37 -5.49
N ASN A 12 16.25 10.95 -5.20
CA ASN A 12 15.10 11.20 -6.09
C ASN A 12 14.81 12.69 -6.27
N LEU A 13 15.28 13.55 -5.35
CA LEU A 13 15.15 14.99 -5.40
C LEU A 13 16.54 15.63 -5.48
N ALA A 14 16.96 15.98 -6.69
CA ALA A 14 18.28 16.56 -6.94
C ALA A 14 18.36 18.06 -6.56
N ASP A 15 17.37 18.87 -6.97
CA ASP A 15 17.28 20.30 -6.63
C ASP A 15 15.86 20.64 -6.17
N TYR A 16 15.73 20.92 -4.88
CA TYR A 16 14.46 21.31 -4.27
C TYR A 16 13.92 22.62 -4.82
N ARG A 17 14.77 23.63 -5.07
CA ARG A 17 14.32 24.96 -5.51
C ARG A 17 13.80 24.91 -6.94
N ALA A 18 14.50 24.19 -7.82
CA ALA A 18 14.03 23.95 -9.17
C ALA A 18 12.72 23.15 -9.18
N ALA A 19 12.68 22.02 -8.46
CA ALA A 19 11.48 21.19 -8.35
C ALA A 19 10.26 21.98 -7.84
N ARG A 20 10.44 22.85 -6.83
CA ARG A 20 9.36 23.70 -6.32
C ARG A 20 8.88 24.73 -7.34
N ARG A 21 9.80 25.35 -8.10
CA ARG A 21 9.46 26.38 -9.09
C ARG A 21 8.74 25.78 -10.30
N ASP A 22 9.18 24.61 -10.75
CA ASP A 22 8.77 24.04 -12.03
C ASP A 22 7.60 23.03 -11.91
N PHE A 23 7.20 22.68 -10.67
CA PHE A 23 6.12 21.73 -10.40
C PHE A 23 4.76 22.20 -10.93
N THR A 24 4.04 21.28 -11.56
CA THR A 24 2.61 21.42 -11.85
C THR A 24 1.83 20.15 -11.52
N TRP A 25 0.54 20.29 -11.24
CA TRP A 25 -0.35 19.14 -11.05
C TRP A 25 -0.54 18.31 -12.34
N SER A 26 -0.40 18.93 -13.52
CA SER A 26 -0.44 18.22 -14.80
C SER A 26 0.76 17.28 -14.99
N GLN A 27 1.95 17.69 -14.55
CA GLN A 27 3.13 16.82 -14.51
C GLN A 27 2.94 15.70 -13.50
N ALA A 28 2.45 16.01 -12.29
CA ALA A 28 2.23 15.02 -11.25
C ALA A 28 1.25 13.91 -11.68
N ARG A 29 0.24 14.27 -12.49
CA ARG A 29 -0.69 13.29 -13.08
C ARG A 29 0.03 12.24 -13.93
N GLY A 30 1.11 12.63 -14.62
CA GLY A 30 1.93 11.72 -15.43
C GLY A 30 2.78 10.72 -14.63
N TRP A 31 2.86 10.85 -13.30
CA TRP A 31 3.56 9.88 -12.44
C TRP A 31 2.72 8.64 -12.10
N LEU A 32 1.43 8.69 -12.44
CA LEU A 32 0.44 7.65 -12.16
C LEU A 32 -0.03 7.02 -13.47
N ASP A 33 -0.03 5.70 -13.53
CA ASP A 33 -0.36 4.96 -14.74
C ASP A 33 -1.87 4.98 -14.99
N GLY A 34 -2.66 4.93 -13.92
CA GLY A 34 -4.09 4.69 -13.94
C GLY A 34 -4.44 3.24 -14.28
N LEU A 35 -5.69 2.87 -14.04
CA LEU A 35 -6.20 1.58 -14.47
C LEU A 35 -6.20 1.49 -16.01
N PRO A 36 -5.87 0.31 -16.58
CA PRO A 36 -5.92 0.10 -18.02
C PRO A 36 -7.27 0.45 -18.63
N GLY A 37 -7.23 1.06 -19.82
CA GLY A 37 -8.42 1.52 -20.54
C GLY A 37 -9.04 2.80 -19.99
N GLY A 38 -8.29 3.60 -19.22
CA GLY A 38 -8.76 4.89 -18.70
C GLY A 38 -9.85 4.76 -17.63
N ARG A 39 -9.92 3.62 -16.92
CA ARG A 39 -10.96 3.32 -15.93
C ARG A 39 -10.76 4.03 -14.57
N GLY A 40 -10.00 5.12 -14.56
CA GLY A 40 -9.70 5.89 -13.36
C GLY A 40 -8.45 5.40 -12.62
N LEU A 41 -8.41 5.64 -11.31
CA LEU A 41 -7.27 5.34 -10.44
C LEU A 41 -7.62 4.28 -9.40
N ASN A 42 -6.64 3.46 -9.06
CA ASN A 42 -6.72 2.57 -7.92
C ASN A 42 -5.37 2.55 -7.19
N LEU A 43 -5.38 2.81 -5.88
CA LEU A 43 -4.16 2.89 -5.08
C LEU A 43 -3.38 1.58 -5.06
N ALA A 44 -4.05 0.44 -4.99
CA ALA A 44 -3.39 -0.86 -4.99
C ALA A 44 -2.79 -1.19 -6.36
N TYR A 45 -3.42 -0.74 -7.44
CA TYR A 45 -2.85 -0.86 -8.78
C TYR A 45 -1.54 -0.07 -8.91
N GLU A 46 -1.55 1.20 -8.51
CA GLU A 46 -0.37 2.08 -8.56
C GLU A 46 0.77 1.62 -7.64
N ALA A 47 0.42 1.07 -6.47
CA ALA A 47 1.39 0.66 -5.46
C ALA A 47 1.95 -0.75 -5.72
N VAL A 48 1.17 -1.65 -6.32
CA VAL A 48 1.51 -3.08 -6.44
C VAL A 48 1.41 -3.56 -7.88
N ASP A 49 0.23 -3.51 -8.50
CA ASP A 49 -0.02 -4.26 -9.74
C ASP A 49 0.81 -3.76 -10.93
N ARG A 50 0.98 -2.45 -11.08
CA ARG A 50 1.83 -1.91 -12.16
C ARG A 50 3.29 -2.33 -12.05
N HIS A 51 3.73 -2.71 -10.84
CA HIS A 51 5.08 -3.19 -10.56
C HIS A 51 5.17 -4.73 -10.58
N ALA A 52 4.05 -5.43 -10.44
CA ALA A 52 4.02 -6.88 -10.24
C ALA A 52 4.57 -7.70 -11.42
N ALA A 53 4.45 -7.20 -12.65
CA ALA A 53 5.08 -7.82 -13.82
C ALA A 53 6.57 -7.44 -13.96
N PRO A 54 6.96 -6.15 -14.06
CA PRO A 54 8.35 -5.78 -14.30
C PRO A 54 9.29 -6.03 -13.11
N LEU A 55 8.75 -6.09 -11.88
CA LEU A 55 9.51 -6.24 -10.65
C LEU A 55 9.05 -7.46 -9.84
N ARG A 56 8.50 -8.49 -10.50
CA ARG A 56 7.83 -9.64 -9.87
C ARG A 56 8.57 -10.19 -8.65
N ASP A 57 9.85 -10.51 -8.82
CA ASP A 57 10.65 -11.19 -7.79
C ASP A 57 11.43 -10.19 -6.90
N LYS A 58 11.24 -8.87 -7.10
CA LYS A 58 11.83 -7.85 -6.25
C LYS A 58 11.04 -7.74 -4.96
N ALA A 59 11.75 -7.70 -3.84
CA ALA A 59 11.17 -7.41 -2.52
C ALA A 59 10.39 -6.08 -2.53
N ALA A 60 9.09 -6.15 -2.28
CA ALA A 60 8.20 -5.00 -2.14
C ALA A 60 8.17 -4.51 -0.68
N ILE A 61 8.03 -5.44 0.27
CA ILE A 61 7.97 -5.16 1.70
C ILE A 61 8.90 -6.13 2.44
N ARG A 62 9.71 -5.58 3.34
CA ARG A 62 10.55 -6.35 4.26
C ARG A 62 10.04 -6.20 5.68
N PHE A 63 9.86 -7.31 6.37
CA PHE A 63 9.44 -7.41 7.75
C PHE A 63 10.66 -7.73 8.58
N VAL A 64 11.09 -6.77 9.40
CA VAL A 64 12.24 -6.92 10.30
C VAL A 64 11.71 -7.15 11.71
N ARG A 65 12.02 -8.30 12.29
CA ARG A 65 11.65 -8.65 13.66
C ARG A 65 12.75 -8.27 14.64
N SER A 66 12.39 -8.18 15.93
CA SER A 66 13.29 -7.79 17.02
C SER A 66 14.46 -8.75 17.24
N ASP A 67 14.30 -10.01 16.84
CA ASP A 67 15.31 -11.07 16.85
C ASP A 67 16.16 -11.08 15.56
N THR A 68 16.14 -9.99 14.79
CA THR A 68 16.84 -9.83 13.49
C THR A 68 16.37 -10.76 12.37
N GLU A 69 15.29 -11.52 12.58
CA GLU A 69 14.66 -12.29 11.51
C GLU A 69 14.06 -11.33 10.47
N ILE A 70 14.44 -11.51 9.20
CA ILE A 70 13.92 -10.75 8.08
C ILE A 70 13.12 -11.71 7.20
N SER A 71 11.84 -11.40 7.02
CA SER A 71 11.03 -11.99 5.96
C SER A 71 10.62 -10.91 4.96
N GLU A 72 10.27 -11.31 3.74
CA GLU A 72 9.87 -10.37 2.71
C GLU A 72 8.69 -10.88 1.90
N LEU A 73 7.97 -9.94 1.31
CA LEU A 73 7.02 -10.19 0.24
C LEU A 73 7.56 -9.53 -1.02
N THR A 74 7.70 -10.30 -2.07
CA THR A 74 7.97 -9.80 -3.43
C THR A 74 6.74 -9.09 -4.00
N TYR A 75 6.91 -8.29 -5.05
CA TYR A 75 5.77 -7.67 -5.73
C TYR A 75 4.78 -8.71 -6.29
N GLY A 76 5.28 -9.84 -6.80
CA GLY A 76 4.45 -10.94 -7.28
C GLY A 76 3.61 -11.56 -6.17
N GLU A 77 4.23 -11.94 -5.05
CA GLU A 77 3.51 -12.51 -3.90
C GLU A 77 2.52 -11.52 -3.29
N LEU A 78 2.88 -10.23 -3.23
CA LEU A 78 2.00 -9.19 -2.73
C LEU A 78 0.79 -8.99 -3.65
N ALA A 79 0.98 -8.98 -4.97
CA ALA A 79 -0.10 -8.88 -5.95
C ALA A 79 -1.08 -10.06 -5.85
N GLU A 80 -0.55 -11.28 -5.73
CA GLU A 80 -1.34 -12.50 -5.56
C GLU A 80 -2.14 -12.46 -4.24
N ALA A 81 -1.46 -12.17 -3.12
CA ALA A 81 -2.09 -12.15 -1.80
C ALA A 81 -3.18 -11.08 -1.69
N THR A 82 -2.93 -9.87 -2.20
CA THR A 82 -3.91 -8.77 -2.19
C THR A 82 -5.09 -9.04 -3.12
N SER A 83 -4.87 -9.70 -4.26
CA SER A 83 -5.95 -10.11 -5.16
C SER A 83 -6.83 -11.19 -4.53
N ARG A 84 -6.24 -12.17 -3.85
CA ARG A 84 -7.01 -13.17 -3.07
C ARG A 84 -7.90 -12.50 -2.01
N PHE A 85 -7.35 -11.54 -1.27
CA PHE A 85 -8.13 -10.83 -0.25
C PHE A 85 -9.24 -9.95 -0.87
N ALA A 86 -8.97 -9.28 -1.99
CA ALA A 86 -9.99 -8.51 -2.71
C ALA A 86 -11.14 -9.40 -3.21
N ASN A 87 -10.83 -10.60 -3.70
CA ASN A 87 -11.84 -11.58 -4.11
C ASN A 87 -12.66 -12.09 -2.93
N LEU A 88 -12.02 -12.40 -1.79
CA LEU A 88 -12.73 -12.76 -0.57
C LEU A 88 -13.70 -11.66 -0.13
N LEU A 89 -13.29 -10.38 -0.18
CA LEU A 89 -14.19 -9.27 0.13
C LEU A 89 -15.39 -9.22 -0.83
N ALA A 90 -15.17 -9.49 -2.12
CA ALA A 90 -16.26 -9.57 -3.08
C ALA A 90 -17.23 -10.73 -2.78
N GLU A 91 -16.73 -11.90 -2.38
CA GLU A 91 -17.55 -13.05 -1.95
C GLU A 91 -18.37 -12.73 -0.69
N LEU A 92 -17.81 -11.94 0.22
CA LEU A 92 -18.50 -11.43 1.41
C LEU A 92 -19.49 -10.28 1.10
N GLY A 93 -19.66 -9.91 -0.18
CA GLY A 93 -20.58 -8.87 -0.62
C GLY A 93 -20.07 -7.44 -0.46
N VAL A 94 -18.80 -7.25 -0.07
CA VAL A 94 -18.24 -5.91 0.16
C VAL A 94 -18.11 -5.17 -1.17
N GLY A 95 -18.76 -4.01 -1.26
CA GLY A 95 -18.81 -3.12 -2.42
C GLY A 95 -17.68 -2.10 -2.49
N ALA A 96 -17.63 -1.37 -3.62
CA ALA A 96 -16.80 -0.17 -3.71
C ALA A 96 -17.35 0.92 -2.79
N GLY A 97 -16.47 1.66 -2.12
CA GLY A 97 -16.83 2.69 -1.14
C GLY A 97 -17.24 2.17 0.25
N GLU A 98 -17.47 0.87 0.40
CA GLU A 98 -17.73 0.28 1.72
C GLU A 98 -16.46 0.20 2.57
N ARG A 99 -16.63 0.25 3.89
CA ARG A 99 -15.50 0.29 4.82
C ARG A 99 -15.12 -1.10 5.27
N VAL A 100 -13.83 -1.40 5.23
CA VAL A 100 -13.25 -2.61 5.81
C VAL A 100 -12.37 -2.20 6.98
N CYS A 101 -12.87 -2.48 8.18
CA CYS A 101 -12.13 -2.27 9.41
C CYS A 101 -11.23 -3.45 9.71
N THR A 102 -9.95 -3.20 9.98
CA THR A 102 -9.01 -4.26 10.37
C THR A 102 -8.43 -4.01 11.74
N TYR A 103 -8.38 -5.05 12.57
CA TYR A 103 -7.73 -5.04 13.87
C TYR A 103 -6.50 -5.95 13.84
N LEU A 104 -5.42 -5.45 13.23
CA LEU A 104 -4.24 -6.25 12.92
C LEU A 104 -2.97 -5.58 13.48
N THR A 105 -1.97 -6.39 13.82
CA THR A 105 -0.62 -5.90 14.14
C THR A 105 0.18 -5.68 12.85
N PRO A 106 1.31 -4.94 12.87
CA PRO A 106 2.18 -4.70 11.70
C PRO A 106 2.89 -5.96 11.18
N ARG A 107 2.11 -6.92 10.68
CA ARG A 107 2.50 -8.21 10.10
C ARG A 107 2.06 -8.23 8.62
N PRO A 108 2.52 -9.20 7.81
CA PRO A 108 2.14 -9.28 6.40
C PRO A 108 0.64 -9.14 6.13
N ALA A 109 -0.19 -9.75 6.99
CA ALA A 109 -1.65 -9.69 6.90
C ALA A 109 -2.21 -8.26 6.91
N LEU A 110 -1.60 -7.31 7.62
CA LEU A 110 -2.06 -5.91 7.64
C LEU A 110 -1.94 -5.25 6.27
N TYR A 111 -0.80 -5.44 5.59
CA TYR A 111 -0.55 -4.87 4.27
C TYR A 111 -1.39 -5.56 3.19
N VAL A 112 -1.54 -6.88 3.29
CA VAL A 112 -2.43 -7.65 2.40
C VAL A 112 -3.88 -7.18 2.54
N ALA A 113 -4.36 -7.01 3.78
CA ALA A 113 -5.71 -6.55 4.02
C ALA A 113 -5.91 -5.11 3.52
N ALA A 114 -4.99 -4.20 3.83
CA ALA A 114 -5.07 -2.81 3.39
C ALA A 114 -5.11 -2.66 1.86
N LEU A 115 -4.13 -3.25 1.18
CA LEU A 115 -4.03 -3.16 -0.27
C LEU A 115 -5.12 -3.97 -0.97
N GLY A 116 -5.54 -5.12 -0.44
CA GLY A 116 -6.66 -5.88 -1.00
C GLY A 116 -8.00 -5.16 -0.85
N THR A 117 -8.25 -4.48 0.27
CA THR A 117 -9.40 -3.58 0.43
C THR A 117 -9.38 -2.46 -0.62
N MET A 118 -8.24 -1.78 -0.78
CA MET A 118 -8.10 -0.72 -1.77
C MET A 118 -8.24 -1.25 -3.21
N LYS A 119 -7.72 -2.45 -3.50
CA LYS A 119 -7.87 -3.14 -4.79
C LYS A 119 -9.34 -3.44 -5.10
N ARG A 120 -10.12 -3.82 -4.09
CA ARG A 120 -11.57 -4.00 -4.21
C ARG A 120 -12.33 -2.69 -4.48
N GLY A 121 -11.67 -1.54 -4.28
CA GLY A 121 -12.30 -0.21 -4.32
C GLY A 121 -13.02 0.15 -3.03
N ALA A 122 -12.80 -0.61 -1.96
CA ALA A 122 -13.33 -0.36 -0.63
C ALA A 122 -12.41 0.59 0.16
N VAL A 123 -12.93 1.15 1.25
CA VAL A 123 -12.23 2.09 2.13
C VAL A 123 -11.57 1.30 3.27
N TYR A 124 -10.24 1.35 3.34
CA TYR A 124 -9.48 0.71 4.40
C TYR A 124 -9.47 1.56 5.67
N THR A 125 -9.87 0.96 6.80
CA THR A 125 -9.88 1.62 8.12
C THR A 125 -9.04 0.82 9.11
N PRO A 126 -7.79 1.23 9.42
CA PRO A 126 -6.98 0.56 10.42
C PRO A 126 -7.50 0.87 11.83
N LEU A 127 -7.79 -0.18 12.61
CA LEU A 127 -8.04 -0.11 14.04
C LEU A 127 -6.79 -0.56 14.77
N PHE A 128 -6.28 0.29 15.64
CA PHE A 128 -5.08 -0.03 16.41
C PHE A 128 -5.44 -0.76 17.70
N PRO A 129 -4.78 -1.86 18.05
CA PRO A 129 -5.08 -2.58 19.29
C PRO A 129 -4.98 -1.77 20.58
N ARG A 130 -4.26 -0.65 20.53
CA ARG A 130 -4.11 0.27 21.66
C ARG A 130 -5.21 1.33 21.74
N SER A 131 -6.11 1.40 20.76
CA SER A 131 -7.29 2.25 20.85
C SER A 131 -8.38 1.51 21.62
N GLY A 132 -8.77 2.02 22.78
CA GLY A 132 -9.83 1.43 23.60
C GLY A 132 -11.14 1.21 22.83
N PRO A 133 -12.02 0.33 23.32
CA PRO A 133 -13.14 -0.25 22.56
C PRO A 133 -14.11 0.77 21.96
N ASN A 134 -14.33 1.91 22.64
CA ASN A 134 -15.24 2.96 22.16
C ASN A 134 -14.70 3.70 20.93
N ARG A 135 -13.38 3.87 20.84
CA ARG A 135 -12.73 4.51 19.69
C ARG A 135 -12.78 3.59 18.46
N SER A 136 -12.60 2.29 18.66
CA SER A 136 -12.69 1.30 17.59
C SER A 136 -14.09 1.20 16.99
N ARG A 137 -15.14 1.28 17.83
CA ARG A 137 -16.54 1.22 17.36
C ARG A 137 -16.98 2.44 16.55
N SER A 138 -16.52 3.64 16.94
CA SER A 138 -16.86 4.87 16.21
C SER A 138 -16.20 4.95 14.83
N ALA A 139 -14.99 4.40 14.66
CA ALA A 139 -14.28 4.39 13.38
C ALA A 139 -14.91 3.46 12.31
N CYS A 140 -15.73 2.48 12.72
CA CYS A 140 -16.36 1.52 11.81
C CYS A 140 -17.83 1.80 11.52
N ARG A 141 -18.42 2.84 12.12
CA ARG A 141 -19.76 3.33 11.78
C ARG A 141 -19.69 4.26 10.58
#